data_AF-A0A525J1V8-F1
#
_entry.id   AF-A0A525J1V8-F1
#
_cell.length_a   1.000
_cell.length_b   1.000
_cell.length_c   1.000
_cell.angle_alpha   90.00
_cell.angle_beta   90.00
_cell.angle_gamma   90.00
#
_symmetry.space_group_name_H-M   'P 1'
#
loop_
_entity.id
_entity.type
_entity.pdbx_description
1 polymer ?
#
loop_
_entity_poly.entity_id
_entity_poly.type
_entity_poly.pdbx_seq_one_letter_code
_entity_poly.pdbx_strand_id
1 'polypeptide(L)' 'MSSSSSSAKTTSAPDSFFTAGLTEADPDIAAAIRGELGRQRHEIELIASENIVSRAVLEAQGSVLTNKYAEGYPG' A
#
# COMPACT_ATOMS: atom_id res chain seq x y z
N MET A 1 -36.55 25.78 -1.99
CA MET A 1 -35.28 25.72 -2.74
C MET A 1 -34.17 26.15 -1.80
N SER A 2 -33.54 25.21 -1.11
CA SER A 2 -32.38 25.50 -0.25
C SER A 2 -31.22 24.68 -0.78
N SER A 3 -30.34 25.34 -1.53
CA SER A 3 -29.11 24.79 -2.07
C SER A 3 -28.06 24.75 -0.97
N SER A 4 -27.87 23.58 -0.36
CA SER A 4 -26.71 23.30 0.48
C SER A 4 -25.48 23.09 -0.40
N SER A 5 -24.68 24.14 -0.55
CA SER A 5 -23.34 24.06 -1.13
C SER A 5 -22.44 23.24 -0.19
N SER A 6 -22.13 22.02 -0.57
CA SER A 6 -21.07 21.23 0.08
C SER A 6 -19.72 21.92 -0.21
N SER A 7 -19.12 22.50 0.83
CA SER A 7 -17.79 23.10 0.76
C SER A 7 -16.76 21.97 0.56
N ALA A 8 -16.18 21.89 -0.64
CA ALA A 8 -15.09 20.98 -0.94
C ALA A 8 -13.88 21.33 -0.07
N LYS A 9 -13.59 20.50 0.93
CA LYS A 9 -12.44 20.65 1.82
C LYS A 9 -11.17 20.47 0.97
N THR A 10 -10.47 21.57 0.67
CA THR A 10 -9.17 21.53 0.01
C THR A 10 -8.18 20.84 0.94
N THR A 11 -7.87 19.57 0.69
CA THR A 11 -6.81 18.82 1.39
C THR A 11 -5.49 19.53 1.10
N SER A 12 -4.79 19.97 2.14
CA SER A 12 -3.51 20.64 1.97
C SER A 12 -2.45 19.63 1.53
N ALA A 13 -1.46 20.04 0.71
CA ALA A 13 -0.39 19.16 0.21
C ALA A 13 0.29 18.25 1.28
N PRO A 14 0.56 18.71 2.53
CA PRO A 14 1.10 17.82 3.55
C PRO A 14 0.09 16.79 4.09
N ASP A 15 -1.21 17.07 4.05
CA ASP A 15 -2.24 16.13 4.50
C ASP A 15 -2.32 14.93 3.53
N SER A 16 -2.31 15.20 2.23
CA SER A 16 -2.35 14.15 1.21
C SER A 16 -1.12 13.25 1.22
N PHE A 17 0.05 13.76 1.61
CA PHE A 17 1.29 12.99 1.63
C PHE A 17 1.20 11.75 2.54
N PHE A 18 0.57 11.86 3.70
CA PHE A 18 0.47 10.76 4.67
C PHE A 18 -0.77 9.87 4.49
N THR A 19 -1.80 10.35 3.79
CA THR A 19 -3.08 9.64 3.70
C THR A 19 -3.42 9.12 2.32
N ALA A 20 -2.79 9.62 1.26
CA ALA A 20 -3.04 9.14 -0.10
C ALA A 20 -2.63 7.67 -0.23
N GLY A 21 -3.52 6.87 -0.82
CA GLY A 21 -3.19 5.49 -1.18
C GLY A 21 -2.21 5.44 -2.36
N LEU A 22 -1.51 4.31 -2.53
CA LEU A 22 -0.51 4.16 -3.60
C LEU A 22 -1.07 4.49 -4.99
N THR A 23 -2.31 4.10 -5.31
CA THR A 23 -2.92 4.41 -6.62
C THR A 23 -3.11 5.91 -6.86
N GLU A 24 -3.35 6.69 -5.80
CA GLU A 24 -3.51 8.15 -5.90
C GLU A 24 -2.15 8.86 -5.94
N ALA A 25 -1.21 8.41 -5.10
CA ALA A 25 0.13 8.98 -5.03
C ALA A 25 1.01 8.62 -6.25
N ASP A 26 0.89 7.38 -6.75
CA ASP A 26 1.67 6.83 -7.87
C ASP A 26 0.88 5.74 -8.62
N PRO A 27 0.07 6.12 -9.62
CA PRO A 27 -0.76 5.18 -10.39
C PRO A 27 0.06 4.21 -11.25
N ASP A 28 1.26 4.60 -11.67
CA ASP A 28 2.12 3.79 -12.54
C ASP A 28 2.71 2.60 -11.76
N ILE A 29 3.22 2.85 -10.55
CA ILE A 29 3.68 1.78 -9.66
C ILE A 29 2.51 0.89 -9.23
N ALA A 30 1.35 1.48 -8.93
CA ALA A 30 0.16 0.70 -8.60
C ALA A 30 -0.28 -0.22 -9.77
N ALA A 31 -0.15 0.24 -11.01
CA ALA A 31 -0.43 -0.55 -12.20
C ALA A 31 0.58 -1.70 -12.39
N ALA A 32 1.88 -1.43 -12.19
CA ALA A 32 2.92 -2.45 -12.26
C ALA A 32 2.70 -3.58 -11.24
N ILE A 33 2.39 -3.24 -9.99
CA ILE A 33 2.10 -4.24 -8.93
C ILE A 33 0.87 -5.09 -9.30
N ARG A 34 -0.20 -4.47 -9.83
CA ARG A 34 -1.38 -5.22 -10.28
C ARG A 34 -1.06 -6.16 -11.45
N GLY A 35 -0.20 -5.72 -12.37
CA GLY A 35 0.29 -6.54 -13.48
C GLY A 35 1.03 -7.78 -12.98
N GLU A 36 1.96 -7.61 -12.04
CA GLU A 36 2.71 -8.72 -11.45
C GLU A 36 1.82 -9.68 -10.64
N LEU A 37 0.86 -9.17 -9.87
CA LEU A 37 -0.15 -10.01 -9.23
C LEU A 37 -0.95 -10.82 -10.27
N GLY A 38 -1.23 -10.23 -11.43
CA GLY A 38 -1.80 -10.92 -12.58
C GLY A 38 -0.90 -12.07 -13.03
N ARG A 39 0.38 -11.80 -13.29
CA ARG A 39 1.36 -12.83 -13.70
C ARG A 39 1.40 -14.01 -12.73
N GLN A 40 1.58 -13.74 -11.44
CA GLN A 40 1.67 -14.78 -10.39
C GLN A 40 0.41 -15.65 -10.28
N ARG A 41 -0.76 -15.12 -10.64
CA ARG A 41 -2.04 -15.86 -10.60
C ARG A 41 -2.29 -16.74 -11.81
N HIS A 42 -1.67 -16.43 -12.95
CA HIS A 42 -1.95 -17.10 -14.23
C HIS A 42 -0.80 -17.98 -14.73
N GLU A 43 0.35 -17.94 -14.05
CA GLU A 43 1.51 -18.78 -14.34
C GLU A 43 1.71 -19.85 -13.26
N ILE A 44 2.40 -20.93 -13.63
CA ILE A 44 2.85 -21.94 -12.67
C ILE A 44 4.29 -21.58 -12.29
N GLU A 45 4.51 -21.27 -11.01
CA GLU A 45 5.84 -20.97 -10.50
C GLU A 45 6.59 -22.27 -10.18
N LEU A 46 7.72 -22.49 -10.85
CA LEU A 46 8.52 -23.73 -10.75
C LEU A 46 9.89 -23.50 -10.12
N ILE A 47 10.19 -22.28 -9.71
CA ILE A 47 11.43 -21.93 -9.03
C ILE A 47 11.32 -22.38 -7.57
N ALA A 48 12.11 -23.38 -7.18
CA ALA A 48 12.02 -24.02 -5.86
C ALA A 48 12.29 -23.08 -4.66
N SER A 49 12.98 -21.97 -4.88
CA SER A 49 13.26 -20.98 -3.83
C SER A 49 12.16 -19.91 -3.68
N GLU A 50 11.23 -19.82 -4.62
CA GLU A 50 10.16 -18.82 -4.62
C GLU A 50 8.89 -19.34 -3.94
N ASN A 51 8.10 -18.43 -3.37
CA ASN A 51 6.88 -18.76 -2.65
C ASN A 51 5.91 -17.58 -2.61
N ILE A 52 4.62 -17.88 -2.38
CA ILE A 52 3.56 -16.87 -2.21
C ILE A 52 3.24 -16.73 -0.72
N VAL A 53 3.52 -15.57 -0.15
CA VAL A 53 3.26 -15.28 1.26
C VAL A 53 1.77 -15.10 1.55
N SER A 54 1.35 -15.32 2.80
CA SER A 54 -0.03 -15.12 3.21
C SER A 54 -0.39 -13.62 3.28
N ARG A 55 -1.69 -13.31 3.17
CA ARG A 55 -2.18 -11.93 3.33
C ARG A 55 -1.80 -11.30 4.68
N ALA A 56 -1.79 -12.10 5.75
CA ALA A 56 -1.42 -11.63 7.08
C ALA A 56 0.05 -11.14 7.14
N VAL A 57 0.96 -11.80 6.40
CA VAL A 57 2.37 -11.36 6.31
C VAL A 57 2.49 -10.04 5.55
N LEU A 58 1.75 -9.89 4.44
CA LEU A 58 1.73 -8.63 3.67
C LEU A 58 1.19 -7.45 4.50
N GLU A 59 0.13 -7.67 5.29
CA GLU A 59 -0.44 -6.65 6.18
C GLU A 59 0.57 -6.22 7.26
N ALA A 60 1.27 -7.17 7.88
CA ALA A 60 2.28 -6.88 8.89
C ALA A 60 3.47 -6.10 8.29
N GLN A 61 3.92 -6.49 7.10
CA GLN A 61 5.04 -5.84 6.41
C GLN A 61 4.76 -4.37 6.06
N GLY A 62 3.51 -4.04 5.70
CA GLY A 62 3.06 -2.67 5.41
C GLY A 62 2.65 -1.85 6.64
N SER A 63 2.92 -2.33 7.86
CA SER A 63 2.46 -1.69 9.09
C SER A 63 3.35 -0.55 9.57
N VAL A 64 2.88 0.18 10.59
CA VAL A 64 3.60 1.28 11.24
C VAL A 64 4.92 0.87 11.90
N LEU A 65 5.20 -0.44 12.03
CA LEU A 65 6.46 -0.94 12.59
C LEU A 65 7.70 -0.45 11.84
N THR A 66 7.58 -0.17 10.53
CA THR A 66 8.67 0.36 9.71
C THR A 66 9.19 1.74 10.18
N ASN A 67 8.37 2.49 10.91
CA ASN A 67 8.73 3.82 11.41
C ASN A 67 9.64 3.75 12.66
N LYS A 68 9.79 2.56 13.25
CA LYS A 68 10.42 2.42 14.56
C LYS A 68 11.89 2.02 14.42
N TYR A 69 12.75 2.82 15.03
CA TYR A 69 14.11 2.42 15.37
C TYR A 69 14.12 1.63 16.70
N ALA A 70 14.67 0.41 16.68
CA ALA A 70 14.65 -0.53 17.81
C ALA A 70 15.99 -1.28 17.93
N GLU A 71 17.02 -0.59 18.42
CA GLU A 71 18.31 -1.19 18.79
C GLU A 71 18.21 -2.01 20.08
N GLY A 72 19.13 -2.97 20.24
CA GLY A 72 19.22 -3.81 21.43
C GLY A 72 18.33 -5.05 21.37
N TYR A 73 17.98 -5.59 22.53
CA TYR A 73 17.11 -6.75 22.68
C TYR A 73 15.83 -6.36 23.45
N PRO A 74 14.72 -7.09 23.28
CA PRO A 74 13.54 -6.92 24.12
C PRO A 74 13.89 -7.06 25.61
N GLY A 75 13.52 -6.09 26.44
CA GLY A 75 13.81 -6.02 27.87
C GLY A 75 13.62 -4.61 28.42
#